data_AF-A0A925H8N8-F1
#
_entry.id   AF-A0A925H8N8-F1
#
_cell.length_a   1.000
_cell.length_b   1.000
_cell.length_c   1.000
_cell.angle_alpha   90.00
_cell.angle_beta   90.00
_cell.angle_gamma   90.00
#
_symmetry.space_group_name_H-M   'P 1'
#
loop_
_entity.id
_entity.type
_entity.pdbx_description
1 polymer ?
#
loop_
_entity_poly.entity_id
_entity_poly.type
_entity_poly.pdbx_seq_one_letter_code
_entity_poly.pdbx_strand_id
1 'polypeptide(L)'
;MSDNRQTLSEEEIDELVTAQADDDSAWGKPTRISRTRLATLLTFEDERVAKLPVESDPGILAGAPVFRGTRVPVASLLDNLAAGLSIDEFLDNFPTVTREQVIQVLEFYKHMLARLNRAA
;
A
#
# COMPACT_ATOMS: atom_id res chain seq x y z
N MET A 1 -2.90 31.94 -17.33
CA MET A 1 -3.93 31.23 -18.11
C MET A 1 -4.83 30.52 -17.12
N SER A 2 -5.92 31.17 -16.72
CA SER A 2 -6.76 30.79 -15.59
C SER A 2 -7.39 29.40 -15.77
N ASP A 3 -7.25 28.54 -14.76
CA ASP A 3 -7.92 27.23 -14.69
C ASP A 3 -9.43 27.45 -14.59
N ASN A 4 -10.12 27.32 -15.71
CA ASN A 4 -11.58 27.37 -15.81
C ASN A 4 -12.16 26.01 -15.39
N ARG A 5 -12.27 25.77 -14.08
CA ARG A 5 -13.02 24.61 -13.56
C ARG A 5 -14.49 25.00 -13.48
N GLN A 6 -15.27 24.62 -14.49
CA GLN A 6 -16.73 24.74 -14.44
C GLN A 6 -17.33 23.45 -13.86
N THR A 7 -18.25 23.61 -12.93
CA THR A 7 -19.10 22.52 -12.44
C THR A 7 -20.30 22.41 -13.38
N LEU A 8 -20.39 21.29 -14.11
CA LEU A 8 -21.52 20.98 -14.99
C LEU A 8 -22.65 20.34 -14.18
N SER A 9 -23.88 20.64 -14.55
CA SER A 9 -25.08 20.01 -13.99
C SER A 9 -25.27 18.58 -14.50
N GLU A 10 -26.07 17.76 -13.80
CA GLU A 10 -26.33 16.36 -14.17
C GLU A 10 -26.96 16.23 -15.58
N GLU A 11 -27.77 17.21 -16.00
CA GLU A 11 -28.38 17.21 -17.35
C GLU A 11 -27.33 17.48 -18.45
N GLU A 12 -26.36 18.36 -18.20
CA GLU A 12 -25.25 18.63 -19.13
C GLU A 12 -24.29 17.44 -19.23
N ILE A 13 -24.18 16.63 -18.16
CA ILE A 13 -23.38 15.40 -18.15
C ILE A 13 -24.03 14.33 -19.03
N ASP A 14 -25.36 14.19 -18.95
CA ASP A 14 -26.10 13.15 -19.70
C ASP A 14 -26.10 13.43 -21.21
N GLU A 15 -26.18 14.71 -21.60
CA GLU A 15 -26.08 15.13 -23.00
C GLU A 15 -24.67 14.85 -23.59
N LEU A 16 -23.61 15.01 -22.78
CA LEU A 16 -22.22 14.71 -23.15
C LEU A 16 -21.96 13.20 -23.27
N VAL A 17 -22.52 12.38 -22.37
CA VAL A 17 -22.35 10.92 -22.39
C VAL A 17 -23.04 10.30 -23.61
N THR A 18 -24.17 10.86 -24.03
CA THR A 18 -24.95 10.33 -25.17
C THR A 18 -24.31 10.68 -26.53
N ALA A 19 -23.57 11.78 -26.63
CA ALA A 19 -22.91 12.20 -27.88
C ALA A 19 -21.59 11.45 -28.19
N GLN A 20 -20.98 10.78 -27.21
CA GLN A 20 -19.64 10.20 -27.31
C GLN A 20 -19.60 8.66 -27.40
N ALA A 21 -20.75 7.99 -27.43
CA ALA A 21 -20.83 6.53 -27.35
C ALA A 21 -20.30 5.79 -28.61
N ASP A 22 -20.18 6.47 -29.75
CA ASP A 22 -19.72 5.88 -31.02
C ASP A 22 -18.29 6.31 -31.43
N ASP A 23 -17.58 7.08 -30.59
CA ASP A 23 -16.21 7.52 -30.88
C ASP A 23 -15.18 6.71 -30.07
N ASP A 24 -14.73 5.58 -30.62
CA ASP A 24 -13.64 4.76 -30.10
C ASP A 24 -12.31 5.54 -29.92
N SER A 25 -12.20 6.77 -30.46
CA SER A 25 -11.07 7.68 -30.25
C SER A 25 -11.12 8.43 -28.91
N ALA A 26 -12.20 8.29 -28.13
CA ALA A 26 -12.34 8.88 -26.79
C ALA A 26 -11.44 8.21 -25.71
N TRP A 27 -10.79 7.09 -26.04
CA TRP A 27 -9.68 6.56 -25.24
C TRP A 27 -8.43 7.44 -25.43
N GLY A 28 -8.40 8.59 -24.76
CA GLY A 28 -7.18 9.37 -24.63
C GLY A 28 -6.03 8.53 -24.07
N LYS A 29 -4.79 8.82 -24.48
CA LYS A 29 -3.58 8.16 -23.93
C LYS A 29 -3.61 8.27 -22.40
N PRO A 30 -3.27 7.21 -21.64
CA PRO A 30 -3.37 7.24 -20.18
C PRO A 30 -2.69 8.50 -19.62
N THR A 31 -3.46 9.31 -18.91
CA THR A 31 -2.93 10.53 -18.28
C THR A 31 -1.91 10.10 -17.23
N ARG A 32 -0.66 10.55 -17.37
CA ARG A 32 0.40 10.22 -16.41
C ARG A 32 0.08 10.91 -15.09
N ILE A 33 -0.43 10.14 -14.14
CA ILE A 33 -0.75 10.61 -12.79
C ILE A 33 0.55 11.08 -12.13
N SER A 34 0.77 12.39 -12.08
CA SER A 34 1.80 12.97 -11.23
C SER A 34 1.26 12.95 -9.81
N ARG A 35 1.50 11.84 -9.10
CA ARG A 35 1.26 11.77 -7.66
C ARG A 35 2.13 12.84 -7.00
N THR A 36 1.54 13.99 -6.66
CA THR A 36 2.18 15.03 -5.88
C THR A 36 2.53 14.47 -4.49
N ARG A 37 3.82 14.12 -4.34
CA ARG A 37 4.64 13.95 -3.13
C ARG A 37 4.01 13.42 -1.83
N LEU A 38 3.18 12.37 -1.86
CA LEU A 38 3.24 11.36 -0.78
C LEU A 38 4.36 10.35 -1.03
N ALA A 39 4.69 10.12 -2.31
CA ALA A 39 5.75 9.21 -2.72
C ALA A 39 7.14 9.65 -2.23
N THR A 40 7.41 10.95 -2.08
CA THR A 40 8.72 11.45 -1.59
C THR A 40 8.90 11.30 -0.08
N LEU A 41 7.82 11.22 0.70
CA LEU A 41 7.89 10.97 2.15
C LEU A 41 8.11 9.48 2.47
N LEU A 42 7.58 8.61 1.60
CA LEU A 42 7.67 7.15 1.68
C LEU A 42 8.66 6.56 0.67
N THR A 43 9.59 7.34 0.10
CA THR A 43 10.72 6.75 -0.62
C THR A 43 11.54 5.97 0.40
N PHE A 44 11.26 4.67 0.44
CA PHE A 44 12.05 3.70 1.14
C PHE A 44 13.47 3.75 0.56
N GLU A 45 14.47 3.74 1.43
CA GLU A 45 15.79 3.30 1.00
C GLU A 45 15.62 1.84 0.59
N ASP A 46 15.64 1.58 -0.72
CA ASP A 46 15.33 0.30 -1.36
C ASP A 46 16.05 -0.87 -0.67
N GLU A 47 17.28 -0.63 -0.19
CA GLU A 47 18.10 -1.61 0.52
C GLU A 47 17.51 -2.11 1.85
N ARG A 48 16.81 -1.26 2.62
CA ARG A 48 16.23 -1.67 3.91
C ARG A 48 14.98 -2.52 3.70
N VAL A 49 14.18 -2.17 2.70
CA VAL A 49 12.97 -2.93 2.34
C VAL A 49 13.37 -4.25 1.66
N ALA A 50 14.38 -4.25 0.80
CA ALA A 50 14.91 -5.48 0.19
C ALA A 50 15.45 -6.49 1.20
N LYS A 51 16.00 -5.99 2.32
CA LYS A 51 16.50 -6.82 3.43
C LYS A 51 15.41 -7.29 4.39
N LEU A 52 14.17 -6.81 4.27
CA LEU A 52 13.10 -7.29 5.14
C LEU A 52 12.81 -8.78 4.90
N PRO A 53 12.48 -9.52 5.97
CA PRO A 53 12.04 -10.90 5.88
C PRO A 53 10.56 -10.98 5.42
N VAL A 54 10.17 -10.11 4.48
CA VAL A 54 8.81 -9.99 3.96
C VAL A 54 8.89 -10.07 2.44
N GLU A 55 7.96 -10.78 1.83
CA GLU A 55 7.77 -10.83 0.39
C GLU A 55 6.34 -10.44 0.03
N SER A 56 6.17 -9.85 -1.15
CA SER A 56 4.89 -9.40 -1.66
C SER A 56 4.81 -9.84 -3.11
N ASP A 57 4.10 -10.93 -3.36
CA ASP A 57 3.87 -11.48 -4.70
C ASP A 57 2.38 -11.31 -5.04
N PRO A 58 2.00 -10.67 -6.17
CA PRO A 58 0.62 -10.61 -6.63
C PRO A 58 -0.07 -11.98 -6.71
N GLY A 59 0.69 -13.06 -6.94
CA GLY A 59 0.22 -14.45 -6.94
C GLY A 59 0.00 -15.06 -5.56
N ILE A 60 0.42 -14.40 -4.47
CA ILE A 60 0.26 -14.84 -3.09
C ILE A 60 -0.65 -13.86 -2.35
N LEU A 61 -1.81 -14.33 -1.86
CA LEU A 61 -2.74 -13.52 -1.05
C LEU A 61 -3.05 -12.14 -1.67
N ALA A 62 -3.22 -12.09 -3.01
CA ALA A 62 -3.49 -10.86 -3.77
C ALA A 62 -2.44 -9.74 -3.58
N GLY A 63 -1.18 -10.10 -3.33
CA GLY A 63 -0.10 -9.13 -3.10
C GLY A 63 -0.03 -8.63 -1.66
N ALA A 64 -0.67 -9.30 -0.71
CA ALA A 64 -0.49 -8.99 0.70
C ALA A 64 0.96 -9.32 1.13
N PRO A 65 1.61 -8.46 1.96
CA PRO A 65 2.93 -8.74 2.49
C PRO A 65 2.89 -9.94 3.45
N VAL A 66 3.68 -10.97 3.14
CA VAL A 66 3.82 -12.20 3.94
C VAL A 66 5.25 -12.35 4.45
N PHE A 67 5.44 -13.06 5.57
CA PHE A 67 6.79 -13.40 6.02
C PHE A 67 7.46 -14.31 5.00
N ARG A 68 8.71 -13.99 4.62
CA ARG A 68 9.48 -14.69 3.59
C ARG A 68 9.59 -16.18 3.92
N GLY A 69 9.24 -17.03 2.95
CA GLY A 69 9.26 -18.48 3.12
C GLY A 69 8.05 -19.03 3.90
N THR A 70 7.05 -18.19 4.15
CA THR A 70 5.80 -18.57 4.80
C THR A 70 4.61 -18.04 4.01
N ARG A 71 3.41 -18.50 4.34
CA ARG A 71 2.15 -17.91 3.85
C ARG A 71 1.44 -17.08 4.93
N VAL A 72 2.17 -16.67 5.96
CA VAL A 72 1.62 -15.92 7.09
C VAL A 72 1.66 -14.43 6.76
N PRO A 73 0.51 -13.74 6.70
CA PRO A 73 0.47 -12.30 6.47
C PRO A 73 1.13 -11.53 7.62
N VAL A 74 1.83 -10.44 7.29
CA VAL A 74 2.31 -9.48 8.29
C VAL A 74 1.13 -8.84 9.04
N ALA A 75 -0.01 -8.66 8.37
CA ALA A 75 -1.24 -8.18 8.99
C ALA A 75 -1.66 -9.06 10.18
N SER A 76 -1.53 -10.39 10.06
CA SER A 76 -1.86 -11.32 11.13
C SER A 76 -1.02 -11.08 12.38
N LEU A 77 0.28 -10.76 12.25
CA LEU A 77 1.10 -10.37 13.40
C LEU A 77 0.49 -9.15 14.12
N LEU A 78 0.16 -8.11 13.37
CA LEU A 78 -0.40 -6.87 13.94
C LEU A 78 -1.76 -7.10 14.58
N ASP A 79 -2.62 -7.91 13.97
CA ASP A 79 -3.93 -8.27 14.51
C ASP A 79 -3.81 -9.05 15.82
N ASN A 80 -2.86 -10.00 15.90
CA ASN A 80 -2.59 -10.76 17.13
C ASN A 80 -2.10 -9.84 18.25
N LEU A 81 -1.14 -8.95 17.96
CA LEU A 81 -0.64 -7.97 18.93
C LEU A 81 -1.75 -7.00 19.38
N ALA A 82 -2.62 -6.57 18.46
CA ALA A 82 -3.76 -5.72 18.78
C ALA A 82 -4.82 -6.43 19.63
N ALA A 83 -4.98 -7.75 19.47
CA ALA A 83 -5.82 -8.59 20.30
C ALA A 83 -5.22 -8.87 21.70
N GLY A 84 -4.00 -8.38 21.97
CA GLY A 84 -3.32 -8.54 23.26
C GLY A 84 -2.48 -9.81 23.39
N LEU A 85 -2.29 -10.56 22.29
CA LEU A 85 -1.40 -11.73 22.28
C LEU A 85 0.06 -11.26 22.28
N SER A 86 0.89 -12.01 22.99
CA SER A 86 2.33 -11.84 23.00
C SER A 86 2.98 -12.40 21.72
N ILE A 87 4.23 -12.00 21.47
CA ILE A 87 5.01 -12.54 20.35
C ILE A 87 5.22 -14.05 20.53
N ASP A 88 5.42 -14.53 21.76
CA ASP A 88 5.55 -15.96 22.05
C ASP A 88 4.31 -16.74 21.62
N GLU A 89 3.12 -16.28 22.02
CA GLU A 89 1.85 -16.90 21.62
C GLU A 89 1.62 -16.86 20.10
N PHE A 90 2.06 -15.78 19.44
CA PHE A 90 2.03 -15.71 17.97
C PHE A 90 2.95 -16.76 17.33
N LEU A 91 4.16 -16.95 17.85
CA LEU A 91 5.12 -17.93 17.34
C LEU A 91 4.66 -19.36 17.60
N ASP A 92 3.95 -19.61 18.71
CA ASP A 92 3.32 -20.91 18.99
C ASP A 92 2.23 -21.24 17.96
N ASN A 93 1.46 -20.25 17.54
CA ASN A 93 0.44 -20.40 16.48
C ASN A 93 1.04 -20.50 15.08
N PHE A 94 2.20 -19.86 14.85
CA PHE A 94 2.88 -19.80 13.55
C PHE A 94 4.37 -20.17 13.68
N PRO A 95 4.70 -21.46 13.94
CA PRO A 95 6.08 -21.89 14.17
C PRO A 95 6.97 -21.80 12.93
N THR A 96 6.39 -21.51 11.77
CA THR A 96 7.11 -21.25 10.52
C THR A 96 7.74 -19.86 10.46
N VAL A 97 7.27 -18.93 11.29
CA VAL A 97 7.83 -17.58 11.41
C VAL A 97 8.86 -17.60 12.53
N THR A 98 10.04 -17.00 12.29
CA THR A 98 11.05 -16.87 13.34
C THR A 98 10.89 -15.58 14.14
N ARG A 99 11.34 -15.61 15.39
CA ARG A 99 11.36 -14.42 16.26
C ARG A 99 12.14 -13.26 15.64
N GLU A 100 13.26 -13.57 14.99
CA GLU A 100 14.10 -12.57 14.31
C GLU A 100 13.34 -11.91 13.16
N GLN A 101 12.46 -12.65 12.46
CA GLN A 101 11.65 -12.07 11.40
C GLN A 101 10.62 -11.08 11.97
N VAL A 102 9.95 -11.45 13.06
CA VAL A 102 9.00 -10.58 13.77
C VAL A 102 9.68 -9.30 14.24
N ILE A 103 10.83 -9.42 14.92
CA ILE A 103 11.57 -8.26 15.44
C ILE A 103 11.98 -7.31 14.30
N GLN A 104 12.48 -7.83 13.19
CA GLN A 104 12.88 -7.01 12.04
C GLN A 104 11.70 -6.22 11.45
N VAL A 105 10.53 -6.84 11.35
CA VAL A 105 9.30 -6.19 10.89
C VAL A 105 8.88 -5.07 11.85
N LEU A 106 8.90 -5.32 13.16
CA LEU A 106 8.54 -4.33 14.17
C LEU A 106 9.50 -3.13 14.19
N GLU A 107 10.81 -3.37 14.13
CA GLU A 107 11.80 -2.28 14.06
C GLU A 107 11.64 -1.44 12.79
N PHE A 108 11.30 -2.07 11.67
CA PHE A 108 11.01 -1.34 10.44
C PHE A 108 9.80 -0.40 10.58
N TYR A 109 8.69 -0.89 11.14
CA TYR A 109 7.52 -0.04 11.39
C TYR A 109 7.83 1.10 12.37
N LYS A 110 8.56 0.83 13.44
CA LYS A 110 9.03 1.86 14.38
C LYS A 110 9.87 2.93 13.69
N HIS A 111 10.81 2.55 12.83
CA HIS A 111 11.60 3.49 12.04
C HIS A 111 10.75 4.30 11.06
N MET A 112 9.77 3.68 10.41
CA MET A 112 8.81 4.37 9.55
C MET A 112 8.01 5.43 10.32
N LEU A 113 7.39 5.05 11.44
CA LEU A 113 6.59 5.95 12.27
C LEU A 113 7.45 7.12 12.79
N ALA A 114 8.69 6.86 13.20
CA ALA A 114 9.63 7.89 13.63
C ALA A 114 10.06 8.85 12.50
N ARG A 115 9.90 8.48 11.22
CA ARG A 115 10.13 9.39 10.08
C ARG A 115 8.93 10.29 9.84
N LEU A 116 7.71 9.79 10.05
CA LEU A 116 6.49 10.60 9.89
C LEU A 116 6.50 11.81 10.83
N ASN A 117 6.91 11.63 12.09
CA ASN A 117 7.03 12.72 13.07
C ASN A 117 8.13 13.76 12.75
N ARG A 118 9.07 13.46 11.85
CA ARG A 118 10.17 14.38 11.51
C ARG A 118 9.89 15.22 10.26
N ALA A 119 8.78 14.94 9.58
CA ALA A 119 8.36 15.64 8.37
C ALA A 119 7.18 16.60 8.60
N ALA A 120 6.67 16.68 9.84
CA ALA A 120 5.66 17.63 10.29
C ALA A 120 6.33 18.76 11.07
#